data_AF-A0A370HHH3-F1
#
_entry.id   AF-A0A370HHH3-F1
#
_cell.length_a   1.000
_cell.length_b   1.000
_cell.length_c   1.000
_cell.angle_alpha   90.00
_cell.angle_beta   90.00
_cell.angle_gamma   90.00
#
_symmetry.space_group_name_H-M   'P 1'
#
loop_
_entity.id
_entity.type
_entity.pdbx_description
1 polymer ?
#
loop_
_entity_poly.entity_id
_entity_poly.type
_entity_poly.pdbx_seq_one_letter_code
_entity_poly.pdbx_strand_id
1 'polypeptide(L)'
;MNREWTDEEIEILRRDRAAKVPVPVTAAKLNRPVPATYLRARMIGTQVQKHQSWGEEEVAQLRALVTANPPMTDKRIAETLGRTVTQVRWKMQDIGLIGVRDLSKLAKATSAAAASRQALSEPNARKLRDQVKPCPSKPAANAERSKPLQGLEQPRSSDTQMLAAALSRLAKKFDDVLKGAIAESENGMMQAAMAAIAEKKSIDERLVKLCRAAKPVSAPSSSSEQTAQEIALAAGVEQQAARSAPPKEQRISASKPAQPRAEATAPRGVVNDNTGLRARHLAARPASRPASVPLPPPPAPAPPPRIVVLDSPAPARPDMPAPDMQQTSGRGGWKSVRRDPAKIAAQSRAKSVNRADAVDLAQAAQAAIEQFIAQRGVTRSEVGGTQALVTRLQSRGYIVVSEGEGWVIDQRHRVADDKALMAFAAARGINLDAAA
;
A
#
# COMPACT_ATOMS: atom_id res chain seq x y z
N MET A 1 -6.83 -6.52 -20.59
CA MET A 1 -7.41 -7.78 -21.09
C MET A 1 -6.50 -8.93 -20.66
N ASN A 2 -7.01 -9.86 -19.86
CA ASN A 2 -6.23 -11.03 -19.45
C ASN A 2 -6.36 -12.10 -20.53
N ARG A 3 -5.33 -12.21 -21.39
CA ARG A 3 -5.25 -13.29 -22.37
C ARG A 3 -5.08 -14.61 -21.62
N GLU A 4 -5.99 -15.55 -21.81
CA GLU A 4 -5.95 -16.88 -21.17
C GLU A 4 -4.69 -17.65 -21.60
N TRP A 5 -4.16 -18.50 -20.73
CA TRP A 5 -2.99 -19.34 -21.03
C TRP A 5 -3.43 -20.57 -21.79
N THR A 6 -2.89 -20.80 -22.98
CA THR A 6 -3.19 -22.00 -23.75
C THR A 6 -2.37 -23.19 -23.23
N ASP A 7 -2.86 -24.41 -23.45
CA ASP A 7 -2.16 -25.62 -23.04
C ASP A 7 -0.78 -25.75 -23.72
N GLU A 8 -0.65 -25.27 -24.95
CA GLU A 8 0.63 -25.19 -25.67
C GLU A 8 1.65 -24.28 -24.96
N GLU A 9 1.23 -23.10 -24.50
CA GLU A 9 2.10 -22.18 -23.77
C GLU A 9 2.52 -22.78 -22.42
N ILE A 10 1.62 -23.50 -21.76
CA ILE A 10 1.90 -24.23 -20.51
C ILE A 10 2.92 -25.34 -20.75
N GLU A 11 2.80 -26.08 -21.85
CA GLU A 11 3.71 -27.17 -22.19
C GLU A 11 5.10 -26.66 -22.59
N ILE A 12 5.18 -25.55 -23.36
CA ILE A 12 6.44 -24.85 -23.64
C ILE A 12 7.10 -24.42 -22.34
N LEU A 13 6.33 -23.86 -21.40
CA LEU A 13 6.83 -23.43 -20.10
C LEU A 13 7.34 -24.63 -19.27
N ARG A 14 6.68 -25.79 -19.29
CA ARG A 14 7.18 -27.02 -18.64
C ARG A 14 8.50 -27.49 -19.25
N ARG A 15 8.57 -27.56 -20.58
CA ARG A 15 9.76 -27.99 -21.33
C ARG A 15 10.97 -27.08 -21.07
N ASP A 16 10.78 -25.76 -21.22
CA ASP A 16 11.84 -24.77 -21.00
C ASP A 16 12.34 -24.80 -19.55
N ARG A 17 11.45 -25.02 -18.57
CA ARG A 17 11.84 -25.13 -17.15
C ARG A 17 12.58 -26.43 -16.84
N ALA A 18 12.18 -27.56 -17.43
CA ALA A 18 12.93 -28.82 -17.34
C ALA A 18 14.35 -28.66 -17.92
N ALA A 19 14.49 -27.88 -19.01
CA ALA A 19 15.76 -27.53 -19.61
C ALA A 19 16.53 -26.39 -18.89
N LYS A 20 16.04 -25.91 -17.74
CA LYS A 20 16.63 -24.81 -16.94
C LYS A 20 16.81 -23.49 -17.71
N VAL A 21 15.98 -23.24 -18.71
CA VAL A 21 15.98 -21.97 -19.46
C VAL A 21 15.50 -20.83 -18.54
N PRO A 22 16.17 -19.64 -18.56
CA PRO A 22 15.70 -18.47 -17.82
C PRO A 22 14.31 -18.01 -18.26
N VAL A 23 13.43 -17.69 -17.30
CA VAL A 23 12.05 -17.27 -17.57
C VAL A 23 11.92 -16.07 -18.52
N PRO A 24 12.81 -15.05 -18.52
CA PRO A 24 12.74 -13.97 -19.49
C PRO A 24 12.86 -14.43 -20.95
N VAL A 25 13.65 -15.47 -21.21
CA VAL A 25 13.82 -16.04 -22.56
C VAL A 25 12.54 -16.74 -23.00
N THR A 26 11.93 -17.52 -22.11
CA THR A 26 10.63 -18.18 -22.38
C THR A 26 9.50 -17.16 -22.54
N ALA A 27 9.48 -16.08 -21.75
CA ALA A 27 8.50 -15.01 -21.86
C ALA A 27 8.57 -14.32 -23.25
N ALA A 28 9.78 -14.09 -23.77
CA ALA A 28 9.98 -13.58 -25.12
C ALA A 28 9.48 -14.57 -26.19
N LYS A 29 9.75 -15.88 -26.06
CA LYS A 29 9.24 -16.92 -26.98
C LYS A 29 7.71 -16.94 -27.04
N LEU A 30 7.04 -16.76 -25.90
CA LEU A 30 5.58 -16.81 -25.79
C LEU A 30 4.89 -15.46 -26.11
N ASN A 31 5.65 -14.39 -26.35
CA ASN A 31 5.15 -13.02 -26.43
C ASN A 31 4.26 -12.64 -25.23
N ARG A 32 4.70 -13.01 -24.03
CA ARG A 32 4.02 -12.74 -22.76
C ARG A 32 4.88 -11.84 -21.86
N PRO A 33 4.29 -10.98 -21.03
CA PRO A 33 5.06 -10.16 -20.10
C PRO A 33 5.73 -11.05 -19.05
N VAL A 34 7.01 -10.76 -18.76
CA VAL A 34 7.86 -11.51 -17.83
C VAL A 34 7.19 -11.79 -16.47
N PRO A 35 6.52 -10.81 -15.80
CA PRO A 35 5.85 -11.06 -14.52
C PRO A 35 4.72 -12.10 -14.61
N ALA A 36 3.96 -12.11 -15.72
CA ALA A 36 2.88 -13.08 -15.92
C ALA A 36 3.44 -14.50 -16.12
N THR A 37 4.55 -14.63 -16.86
CA THR A 37 5.23 -15.92 -17.06
C THR A 37 5.81 -16.47 -15.76
N TYR A 38 6.39 -15.62 -14.90
CA TYR A 38 6.82 -16.03 -13.55
C TYR A 38 5.65 -16.51 -12.70
N LEU A 39 4.56 -15.75 -12.66
CA LEU A 39 3.38 -16.12 -11.89
C LEU A 39 2.81 -17.47 -12.37
N ARG A 40 2.72 -17.68 -13.69
CA ARG A 40 2.22 -18.93 -14.24
C ARG A 40 3.16 -20.11 -13.98
N ALA A 41 4.47 -19.92 -14.12
CA ALA A 41 5.47 -20.94 -13.78
C ALA A 41 5.38 -21.35 -12.31
N ARG A 42 5.10 -20.40 -11.41
CA ARG A 42 4.83 -20.66 -10.00
C ARG A 42 3.55 -21.47 -9.81
N MET A 43 2.45 -21.13 -10.49
CA MET A 43 1.17 -21.87 -10.39
C MET A 43 1.25 -23.30 -10.90
N ILE A 44 2.03 -23.55 -11.97
CA ILE A 44 2.21 -24.91 -12.52
C ILE A 44 3.19 -25.74 -11.67
N GLY A 45 3.89 -25.12 -10.71
CA GLY A 45 4.91 -25.78 -9.88
C GLY A 45 6.25 -26.01 -10.60
N THR A 46 6.43 -25.48 -11.81
CA THR A 46 7.70 -25.59 -12.56
C THR A 46 8.75 -24.59 -12.09
N GLN A 47 8.32 -23.51 -11.44
CA GLN A 47 9.22 -22.65 -10.69
C GLN A 47 9.40 -23.22 -9.29
N VAL A 48 10.29 -24.21 -9.19
CA VAL A 48 10.93 -24.56 -7.93
C VAL A 48 11.82 -23.37 -7.56
N GLN A 49 11.26 -22.34 -6.93
CA GLN A 49 12.05 -21.64 -5.94
C GLN A 49 12.47 -22.76 -4.99
N LYS A 50 13.78 -23.06 -4.94
CA LYS A 50 14.34 -23.89 -3.89
C LYS A 50 14.16 -23.09 -2.61
N HIS A 51 12.93 -23.03 -2.11
CA HIS A 51 12.64 -22.63 -0.76
C HIS A 51 13.33 -23.70 0.05
N GLN A 52 14.55 -23.39 0.47
CA GLN A 52 15.27 -24.30 1.31
C GLN A 52 14.43 -24.44 2.57
N SER A 53 13.94 -25.66 2.79
CA SER A 53 13.09 -25.99 3.92
C SER A 53 13.79 -25.57 5.20
N TRP A 54 13.01 -25.13 6.18
CA TRP A 54 13.54 -24.83 7.49
C TRP A 54 13.63 -26.13 8.27
N GLY A 55 14.85 -26.55 8.60
CA GLY A 55 15.07 -27.67 9.50
C GLY A 55 14.62 -27.31 10.92
N GLU A 56 14.23 -28.31 11.72
CA GLU A 56 13.85 -28.08 13.11
C GLU A 56 15.00 -27.47 13.93
N GLU A 57 16.24 -27.91 13.65
CA GLU A 57 17.46 -27.36 14.23
C GLU A 57 17.65 -25.87 13.89
N GLU A 58 17.45 -25.48 12.63
CA GLU A 58 17.54 -24.09 12.20
C GLU A 58 16.47 -23.22 12.87
N VAL A 59 15.25 -23.75 13.06
CA VAL A 59 14.17 -23.04 13.77
C VAL A 59 14.48 -22.91 15.26
N ALA A 60 15.09 -23.92 15.88
CA ALA A 60 15.54 -23.86 17.27
C ALA A 60 16.66 -22.83 17.45
N GLN A 61 17.65 -22.81 16.55
CA GLN A 61 18.69 -21.78 16.52
C GLN A 61 18.10 -20.38 16.32
N LEU A 62 17.13 -20.22 15.42
CA LEU A 62 16.42 -18.96 15.22
C LEU A 62 15.73 -18.47 16.50
N ARG A 63 15.03 -19.37 17.22
CA ARG A 63 14.41 -19.03 18.53
C ARG A 63 15.46 -18.59 19.54
N ALA A 64 16.56 -19.31 19.67
CA ALA A 64 17.65 -18.97 20.60
C ALA A 64 18.26 -17.60 20.29
N LEU A 65 18.55 -17.31 19.01
CA LEU A 65 19.12 -16.02 18.57
C LEU A 65 18.15 -14.85 18.77
N VAL A 66 16.85 -15.08 18.61
CA VAL A 66 15.82 -14.05 18.82
C VAL A 66 15.63 -13.73 20.32
N THR A 67 15.70 -14.74 21.19
CA THR A 67 15.52 -14.60 22.65
C THR A 67 16.80 -14.20 23.39
N ALA A 68 17.97 -14.25 22.75
CA ALA A 68 19.23 -13.80 23.35
C ALA A 68 19.16 -12.33 23.84
N ASN A 69 19.78 -12.04 24.98
CA ASN A 69 19.91 -10.68 25.52
C ASN A 69 21.38 -10.22 25.44
N PRO A 70 21.71 -9.19 24.64
CA PRO A 70 20.82 -8.34 23.84
C PRO A 70 20.30 -9.02 22.54
N PRO A 71 19.09 -8.68 22.07
CA PRO A 71 18.52 -9.30 20.87
C PRO A 71 19.36 -8.99 19.63
N MET A 72 19.75 -10.02 18.88
CA MET A 72 20.50 -9.83 17.63
C MET A 72 19.62 -9.19 16.55
N THR A 73 20.21 -8.30 15.75
CA THR A 73 19.52 -7.72 14.60
C THR A 73 19.23 -8.78 13.53
N ASP A 74 18.13 -8.63 12.81
CA ASP A 74 17.71 -9.60 11.76
C ASP A 74 18.81 -9.87 10.73
N LYS A 75 19.65 -8.86 10.43
CA LYS A 75 20.83 -9.00 9.55
C LYS A 75 21.84 -10.00 10.10
N ARG A 76 22.20 -9.90 11.39
CA ARG A 76 23.16 -10.81 12.01
C ARG A 76 22.60 -12.22 12.15
N ILE A 77 21.30 -12.34 12.44
CA ILE A 77 20.62 -13.64 12.47
C ILE A 77 20.66 -14.30 11.08
N ALA A 78 20.40 -13.53 10.03
CA ALA A 78 20.48 -13.98 8.65
C ALA A 78 21.89 -14.44 8.26
N GLU A 79 22.93 -13.67 8.61
CA GLU A 79 24.33 -14.05 8.44
C GLU A 79 24.68 -15.35 9.18
N THR A 80 24.23 -15.48 10.43
CA THR A 80 24.51 -16.66 11.27
C THR A 80 23.86 -17.94 10.72
N LEU A 81 22.64 -17.84 10.18
CA LEU A 81 21.90 -18.97 9.61
C LEU A 81 22.22 -19.23 8.13
N GLY A 82 23.02 -18.38 7.48
CA GLY A 82 23.28 -18.46 6.04
C GLY A 82 22.01 -18.27 5.19
N ARG A 83 21.03 -17.53 5.68
CA ARG A 83 19.73 -17.26 5.01
C ARG A 83 19.59 -15.79 4.67
N THR A 84 18.62 -15.44 3.83
CA THR A 84 18.32 -14.02 3.56
C THR A 84 17.49 -13.40 4.68
N VAL A 85 17.64 -12.09 4.93
CA VAL A 85 16.89 -11.35 5.96
C VAL A 85 15.38 -11.52 5.78
N THR A 86 14.91 -11.49 4.53
CA THR A 86 13.48 -11.69 4.21
C THR A 86 13.02 -13.10 4.60
N GLN A 87 13.80 -14.14 4.33
CA GLN A 87 13.45 -15.52 4.73
C GLN A 87 13.40 -15.66 6.25
N VAL A 88 14.37 -15.09 6.97
CA VAL A 88 14.38 -15.08 8.44
C VAL A 88 13.14 -14.37 8.98
N ARG A 89 12.83 -13.17 8.46
CA ARG A 89 11.66 -12.39 8.89
C ARG A 89 10.35 -13.12 8.62
N TRP A 90 10.18 -13.69 7.43
CA TRP A 90 9.01 -14.51 7.11
C TRP A 90 8.89 -15.70 8.04
N LYS A 91 10.00 -16.40 8.34
CA LYS A 91 9.96 -17.54 9.26
C LYS A 91 9.65 -17.11 10.69
N MET A 92 10.20 -15.99 11.15
CA MET A 92 9.85 -15.42 12.45
C MET A 92 8.37 -15.05 12.56
N GLN A 93 7.76 -14.55 11.47
CA GLN A 93 6.33 -14.27 11.41
C GLN A 93 5.50 -15.55 11.50
N ASP A 94 5.87 -16.55 10.70
CA ASP A 94 5.23 -17.86 10.63
C ASP A 94 5.19 -18.58 11.99
N ILE A 95 6.29 -18.48 12.76
CA ILE A 95 6.39 -19.07 14.11
C ILE A 95 5.91 -18.13 15.24
N GLY A 96 5.34 -16.97 14.92
CA GLY A 96 4.76 -16.04 15.89
C GLY A 96 5.77 -15.25 16.75
N LEU A 97 7.07 -15.27 16.42
CA LEU A 97 8.10 -14.55 17.19
C LEU A 97 8.12 -13.04 16.95
N ILE A 98 7.49 -12.54 15.87
CA ILE A 98 7.43 -11.10 15.57
C ILE A 98 6.56 -10.34 16.57
N GLY A 99 5.49 -10.94 17.10
CA GLY A 99 4.64 -10.31 18.11
C GLY A 99 5.30 -10.18 19.49
N VAL A 100 6.28 -11.05 19.78
CA VAL A 100 7.02 -11.07 21.06
C VAL A 100 8.21 -10.10 21.06
N ARG A 101 8.65 -9.68 19.87
CA ARG A 101 9.69 -8.66 19.76
C ARG A 101 9.07 -7.29 20.00
N ASP A 102 9.22 -6.78 21.22
CA ASP A 102 9.02 -5.37 21.52
C ASP A 102 9.89 -4.54 20.56
N LEU A 103 9.32 -4.08 19.44
CA LEU A 103 9.99 -3.20 18.49
C LEU A 103 10.54 -1.96 19.22
N SER A 104 9.89 -1.56 20.30
CA SER A 104 10.33 -0.52 21.24
C SER A 104 11.68 -0.82 21.90
N LYS A 105 11.98 -2.08 22.27
CA LYS A 105 13.28 -2.48 22.84
C LYS A 105 14.37 -2.49 21.77
N LEU A 106 14.05 -2.95 20.55
CA LEU A 106 14.99 -2.90 19.41
C LEU A 106 15.27 -1.46 18.97
N ALA A 107 14.25 -0.60 18.92
CA ALA A 107 14.41 0.82 18.66
C ALA A 107 15.33 1.43 19.72
N LYS A 108 15.05 1.22 21.01
CA LYS A 108 15.87 1.74 22.11
C LYS A 108 17.32 1.26 22.06
N ALA A 109 17.55 -0.03 21.78
CA ALA A 109 18.91 -0.59 21.63
C ALA A 109 19.62 -0.04 20.40
N THR A 110 18.91 0.15 19.28
CA THR A 110 19.46 0.72 18.05
C THR A 110 19.79 2.20 18.23
N SER A 111 18.91 2.97 18.91
CA SER A 111 19.15 4.36 19.29
C SER A 111 20.34 4.50 20.23
N ALA A 112 20.46 3.62 21.24
CA ALA A 112 21.60 3.61 22.15
C ALA A 112 22.92 3.28 21.44
N ALA A 113 22.90 2.32 20.51
CA ALA A 113 24.07 1.96 19.71
C ALA A 113 24.45 3.08 18.72
N ALA A 114 23.47 3.76 18.11
CA ALA A 114 23.70 4.91 17.24
C ALA A 114 24.26 6.11 18.02
N ALA A 115 23.70 6.41 19.20
CA ALA A 115 24.20 7.46 20.09
C ALA A 115 25.64 7.17 20.57
N SER A 116 25.96 5.92 20.89
CA SER A 116 27.32 5.52 21.28
C SER A 116 28.33 5.70 20.13
N ARG A 117 27.91 5.45 18.88
CA ARG A 117 28.76 5.70 17.70
C ARG A 117 28.98 7.19 17.44
N GLN A 118 27.96 8.03 17.68
CA GLN A 118 28.10 9.48 17.56
C GLN A 118 29.01 10.08 18.63
N ALA A 119 28.95 9.58 19.87
CA ALA A 119 29.84 10.01 20.95
C ALA A 119 31.32 9.69 20.69
N LEU A 120 31.60 8.63 19.92
CA LEU A 120 32.96 8.26 19.53
C LEU A 120 33.42 8.95 18.24
N SER A 121 32.52 9.61 17.50
CA SER A 121 32.83 10.28 16.23
C SER A 121 32.86 11.80 16.32
N GLU A 122 32.93 12.41 17.52
CA GLU A 122 33.40 13.79 17.64
C GLU A 122 34.93 13.80 17.61
N PRO A 123 35.57 14.14 16.48
CA PRO A 123 36.99 14.41 16.48
C PRO A 123 37.22 15.67 17.31
N ASN A 124 38.08 15.51 18.31
CA ASN A 124 38.70 16.54 19.13
C ASN A 124 39.50 17.53 18.27
N ALA A 125 38.83 18.30 17.41
CA ALA A 125 39.41 19.25 16.46
C ALA A 125 39.37 20.69 17.01
N ARG A 126 39.47 20.88 18.33
CA ARG A 126 39.37 22.21 18.96
C ARG A 126 40.42 22.55 20.01
N LYS A 127 41.58 21.87 20.03
CA LYS A 127 42.71 22.29 20.88
C LYS A 127 44.05 22.25 20.14
N LEU A 128 44.30 23.29 19.33
CA LEU A 128 45.64 23.71 18.92
C LEU A 128 45.57 25.20 18.53
N ARG A 129 45.72 26.07 19.54
CA ARG A 129 45.97 27.53 19.57
C ARG A 129 45.27 28.07 20.83
N ASP A 130 45.90 28.61 21.86
CA ASP A 130 47.23 29.19 22.00
C ASP A 130 47.81 28.85 23.38
N GLN A 131 49.09 28.47 23.40
CA GLN A 131 49.90 28.45 24.61
C GLN A 131 50.58 29.82 24.76
N VAL A 132 50.29 30.53 25.86
CA VAL A 132 51.24 31.46 26.46
C VAL A 132 51.28 31.16 27.98
N LYS A 133 52.42 30.59 28.39
CA LYS A 133 52.96 30.44 29.76
C LYS A 133 53.60 31.81 30.18
N PRO A 134 54.13 32.07 31.42
CA PRO A 134 54.19 31.25 32.65
C PRO A 134 54.03 31.99 34.03
N CYS A 135 53.67 31.21 35.08
CA CYS A 135 54.17 31.23 36.48
C CYS A 135 53.96 32.47 37.41
N PRO A 136 54.25 32.37 38.74
CA PRO A 136 54.01 31.29 39.71
C PRO A 136 53.50 31.79 41.09
N SER A 137 52.97 30.90 41.94
CA SER A 137 53.37 30.71 43.36
C SER A 137 52.25 30.10 44.23
N LYS A 138 52.63 29.01 44.92
CA LYS A 138 52.04 28.40 46.13
C LYS A 138 52.10 29.42 47.32
N PRO A 139 51.48 29.20 48.52
CA PRO A 139 51.22 27.90 49.15
C PRO A 139 49.98 27.75 50.07
N ALA A 140 49.79 26.49 50.51
CA ALA A 140 49.38 26.03 51.84
C ALA A 140 47.95 26.26 52.38
N ALA A 141 47.39 25.11 52.81
CA ALA A 141 46.66 24.89 54.06
C ALA A 141 45.39 25.72 54.33
N ASN A 142 44.23 25.07 54.24
CA ASN A 142 43.38 25.00 55.44
C ASN A 142 42.44 23.79 55.40
N ALA A 143 42.65 22.89 56.35
CA ALA A 143 41.73 21.83 56.70
C ALA A 143 40.70 22.42 57.68
N GLU A 144 39.58 22.92 57.17
CA GLU A 144 38.45 23.29 58.03
C GLU A 144 37.44 22.15 58.10
N ARG A 145 37.36 21.61 59.32
CA ARG A 145 36.35 20.68 59.81
C ARG A 145 34.94 21.16 59.46
N SER A 146 34.27 20.46 58.57
CA SER A 146 32.82 20.55 58.40
C SER A 146 32.13 19.94 59.62
N LYS A 147 31.45 20.80 60.38
CA LYS A 147 30.55 20.45 61.48
C LYS A 147 29.40 19.55 60.96
N PRO A 148 29.02 18.48 61.67
CA PRO A 148 27.82 17.73 61.33
C PRO A 148 26.58 18.56 61.68
N LEU A 149 25.89 19.10 60.66
CA LEU A 149 24.53 19.61 60.78
C LEU A 149 23.58 18.43 61.05
N GLN A 150 23.49 18.04 62.33
CA GLN A 150 22.39 17.25 62.85
C GLN A 150 21.18 18.17 63.02
N GLY A 151 20.11 17.91 62.29
CA GLY A 151 18.87 18.69 62.39
C GLY A 151 18.12 18.90 61.08
N LEU A 152 18.17 17.93 60.15
CA LEU A 152 17.15 17.85 59.10
C LEU A 152 16.08 16.89 59.61
N GLU A 153 15.00 17.46 60.13
CA GLU A 153 13.80 16.72 60.49
C GLU A 153 13.42 15.79 59.34
N GLN A 154 13.38 14.49 59.63
CA GLN A 154 12.91 13.51 58.66
C GLN A 154 11.48 13.87 58.27
N PRO A 155 11.16 13.97 56.96
CA PRO A 155 9.82 14.26 56.52
C PRO A 155 8.87 13.23 57.11
N ARG A 156 7.86 13.71 57.84
CA ARG A 156 6.87 12.88 58.53
C ARG A 156 6.29 11.90 57.52
N SER A 157 6.39 10.60 57.81
CA SER A 157 5.98 9.49 56.93
C SER A 157 4.53 9.55 56.44
N SER A 158 3.70 10.39 57.06
CA SER A 158 2.31 10.64 56.65
C SER A 158 2.22 11.41 55.33
N ASP A 159 3.10 12.39 55.09
CA ASP A 159 2.99 13.27 53.92
C ASP A 159 3.36 12.53 52.62
N THR A 160 4.31 11.60 52.70
CA THR A 160 4.70 10.77 51.57
C THR A 160 3.62 9.76 51.18
N GLN A 161 2.86 9.24 52.14
CA GLN A 161 1.73 8.34 51.87
C GLN A 161 0.56 9.09 51.21
N MET A 162 0.25 10.31 51.66
CA MET A 162 -0.79 11.12 51.00
C MET A 162 -0.41 11.48 49.57
N LEU A 163 0.86 11.84 49.34
CA LEU A 163 1.36 12.15 48.00
C LEU A 163 1.29 10.91 47.09
N ALA A 164 1.71 9.74 47.57
CA ALA A 164 1.62 8.50 46.81
C ALA A 164 0.16 8.17 46.44
N ALA A 165 -0.78 8.32 47.39
CA ALA A 165 -2.20 8.12 47.14
C ALA A 165 -2.76 9.13 46.12
N ALA A 166 -2.34 10.39 46.17
CA ALA A 166 -2.73 11.42 45.21
C ALA A 166 -2.21 11.10 43.80
N LEU A 167 -0.96 10.67 43.67
CA LEU A 167 -0.37 10.24 42.40
C LEU A 167 -1.09 9.02 41.82
N SER A 168 -1.43 8.02 42.64
CA SER A 168 -2.21 6.86 42.19
C SER A 168 -3.61 7.24 41.69
N ARG A 169 -4.28 8.19 42.36
CA ARG A 169 -5.59 8.71 41.90
C ARG A 169 -5.47 9.45 40.58
N LEU A 170 -4.42 10.24 40.40
CA LEU A 170 -4.16 10.97 39.17
C LEU A 170 -3.81 10.02 38.01
N ALA A 171 -2.97 9.02 38.25
CA ALA A 171 -2.65 7.97 37.28
C ALA A 171 -3.93 7.24 36.82
N LYS A 172 -4.80 6.84 37.75
CA LYS A 172 -6.07 6.20 37.43
C LYS A 172 -6.99 7.09 36.58
N LYS A 173 -7.06 8.40 36.88
CA LYS A 173 -7.83 9.36 36.06
C LYS A 173 -7.29 9.44 34.63
N PHE A 174 -5.96 9.48 34.45
CA PHE A 174 -5.36 9.48 33.11
C PHE A 174 -5.64 8.18 32.35
N ASP A 175 -5.57 7.02 33.02
CA ASP A 175 -5.93 5.74 32.40
C ASP A 175 -7.38 5.71 31.94
N ASP A 176 -8.31 6.23 32.73
CA ASP A 176 -9.74 6.27 32.37
C ASP A 176 -10.00 7.25 31.20
N VAL A 177 -9.32 8.41 31.17
CA VAL A 177 -9.39 9.36 30.05
C VAL A 177 -8.81 8.75 28.76
N LEU A 178 -7.67 8.07 28.85
CA LEU A 178 -7.04 7.42 27.69
C LEU A 178 -7.91 6.28 27.15
N LYS A 179 -8.52 5.46 28.02
CA LYS A 179 -9.47 4.42 27.60
C LYS A 179 -10.68 5.02 26.90
N GLY A 180 -11.22 6.13 27.42
CA GLY A 180 -12.31 6.87 26.78
C GLY A 180 -11.94 7.35 25.38
N ALA A 181 -10.80 8.04 25.24
CA ALA A 181 -10.33 8.55 23.96
C ALA A 181 -10.06 7.44 22.92
N ILE A 182 -9.51 6.31 23.36
CA ILE A 182 -9.30 5.14 22.48
C ILE A 182 -10.65 4.57 22.03
N ALA A 183 -11.61 4.38 22.93
CA ALA A 183 -12.94 3.86 22.59
C ALA A 183 -13.70 4.79 21.64
N GLU A 184 -13.59 6.11 21.81
CA GLU A 184 -14.18 7.10 20.90
C GLU A 184 -13.53 7.03 19.51
N SER A 185 -12.20 6.92 19.44
CA SER A 185 -11.47 6.75 18.18
C SER A 185 -11.84 5.46 17.46
N GLU A 186 -11.92 4.34 18.18
CA GLU A 186 -12.35 3.04 17.64
C GLU A 186 -13.78 3.09 17.10
N ASN A 187 -14.70 3.74 17.83
CA ASN A 187 -16.08 3.95 17.36
C ASN A 187 -16.11 4.81 16.09
N GLY A 188 -15.32 5.88 16.01
CA GLY A 188 -15.20 6.70 14.81
C GLY A 188 -14.68 5.91 13.60
N MET A 189 -13.65 5.07 13.80
CA MET A 189 -13.12 4.20 12.76
C MET A 189 -14.13 3.15 12.30
N MET A 190 -14.87 2.53 13.23
CA MET A 190 -15.91 1.56 12.89
C MET A 190 -17.05 2.21 12.10
N GLN A 191 -17.51 3.41 12.48
CA GLN A 191 -18.52 4.14 11.74
C GLN A 191 -18.05 4.52 10.33
N ALA A 192 -16.81 5.00 10.19
CA ALA A 192 -16.21 5.31 8.89
C ALA A 192 -16.12 4.07 8.00
N ALA A 193 -15.73 2.92 8.57
CA ALA A 193 -15.67 1.64 7.85
C ALA A 193 -17.06 1.18 7.40
N MET A 194 -18.09 1.29 8.26
CA MET A 194 -19.47 0.95 7.89
C MET A 194 -20.01 1.86 6.79
N ALA A 195 -19.71 3.17 6.84
CA ALA A 195 -20.08 4.12 5.79
C ALA A 195 -19.41 3.77 4.45
N ALA A 196 -18.13 3.43 4.45
CA ALA A 196 -17.40 3.01 3.25
C ALA A 196 -17.98 1.72 2.64
N ILE A 197 -18.36 0.75 3.47
CA ILE A 197 -19.03 -0.48 3.00
C ILE A 197 -20.39 -0.18 2.38
N ALA A 198 -21.17 0.74 2.98
CA ALA A 198 -22.46 1.16 2.44
C ALA A 198 -22.30 1.88 1.08
N GLU A 199 -21.32 2.78 0.97
CA GLU A 199 -21.00 3.48 -0.28
C GLU A 199 -20.57 2.51 -1.38
N LYS A 200 -19.70 1.54 -1.06
CA LYS A 200 -19.30 0.48 -1.99
C LYS A 200 -20.52 -0.30 -2.52
N LYS A 201 -21.44 -0.72 -1.64
CA LYS A 201 -22.67 -1.42 -2.07
C LYS A 201 -23.53 -0.56 -3.00
N SER A 202 -23.66 0.74 -2.71
CA SER A 202 -24.36 1.68 -3.59
C SER A 202 -23.71 1.81 -4.97
N ILE A 203 -22.37 1.79 -5.05
CA ILE A 203 -21.64 1.78 -6.31
C ILE A 203 -21.91 0.48 -7.08
N ASP A 204 -21.82 -0.67 -6.41
CA ASP A 204 -22.08 -1.98 -7.02
C ASP A 204 -23.51 -2.07 -7.58
N GLU A 205 -24.52 -1.57 -6.85
CA GLU A 205 -25.90 -1.50 -7.33
C GLU A 205 -26.05 -0.60 -8.55
N ARG A 206 -25.37 0.56 -8.58
CA ARG A 206 -25.35 1.45 -9.74
C ARG A 206 -24.72 0.77 -10.96
N LEU A 207 -23.62 0.03 -10.77
CA LEU A 207 -22.99 -0.73 -11.85
C LEU A 207 -23.90 -1.83 -12.39
N VAL A 208 -24.61 -2.56 -11.54
CA VAL A 208 -25.59 -3.56 -11.98
C VAL A 208 -26.73 -2.92 -12.78
N LYS A 209 -27.23 -1.76 -12.36
CA LYS A 209 -28.25 -0.99 -13.12
C LYS A 209 -27.74 -0.57 -14.48
N LEU A 210 -26.51 -0.06 -14.56
CA LEU A 210 -25.87 0.30 -15.83
C LEU A 210 -25.65 -0.91 -16.74
N CYS A 211 -25.21 -2.06 -16.21
CA CYS A 211 -25.09 -3.29 -16.99
C CYS A 211 -26.44 -3.79 -17.51
N ARG A 212 -27.53 -3.62 -16.76
CA ARG A 212 -28.89 -3.95 -17.21
C ARG A 212 -29.37 -2.99 -18.30
N ALA A 213 -29.12 -1.68 -18.15
CA ALA A 213 -29.49 -0.67 -19.14
C ALA A 213 -28.66 -0.77 -20.42
N ALA A 214 -27.39 -1.13 -20.30
CA ALA A 214 -26.45 -1.26 -21.42
C ALA A 214 -26.57 -2.61 -22.13
N LYS A 215 -27.34 -3.58 -21.62
CA LYS A 215 -27.65 -4.80 -22.37
C LYS A 215 -28.53 -4.35 -23.54
N PRO A 216 -27.99 -4.22 -24.76
CA PRO A 216 -28.77 -3.73 -25.87
C PRO A 216 -29.94 -4.68 -26.02
N VAL A 217 -31.12 -4.12 -26.28
CA VAL A 217 -32.24 -4.86 -26.82
C VAL A 217 -31.77 -5.40 -28.16
N SER A 218 -31.05 -6.52 -28.15
CA SER A 218 -30.97 -7.41 -29.30
C SER A 218 -32.37 -7.98 -29.40
N ALA A 219 -33.29 -7.16 -29.92
CA ALA A 219 -34.52 -7.65 -30.48
C ALA A 219 -34.09 -8.78 -31.43
N PRO A 220 -34.61 -10.01 -31.27
CA PRO A 220 -34.42 -11.02 -32.29
C PRO A 220 -35.06 -10.46 -33.56
N SER A 221 -34.22 -9.93 -34.45
CA SER A 221 -34.61 -9.69 -35.83
C SER A 221 -34.71 -11.05 -36.49
N SER A 222 -35.83 -11.72 -36.23
CA SER A 222 -36.25 -12.99 -36.82
C SER A 222 -36.48 -12.91 -38.34
N SER A 223 -36.01 -11.85 -39.02
CA SER A 223 -36.11 -11.68 -40.47
C SER A 223 -34.82 -12.03 -41.23
N SER A 224 -33.70 -12.29 -40.56
CA SER A 224 -32.41 -12.62 -41.24
C SER A 224 -32.02 -14.10 -41.20
N GLU A 225 -32.61 -14.91 -40.32
CA GLU A 225 -32.40 -16.37 -40.30
C GLU A 225 -33.21 -17.13 -41.36
N GLN A 226 -34.37 -16.59 -41.79
CA GLN A 226 -35.16 -17.19 -42.87
C GLN A 226 -34.46 -17.08 -44.24
N THR A 227 -33.75 -15.98 -44.51
CA THR A 227 -33.02 -15.79 -45.77
C THR A 227 -31.75 -16.64 -45.85
N ALA A 228 -31.09 -16.91 -44.72
CA ALA A 228 -29.92 -17.79 -44.69
C ALA A 228 -30.28 -19.28 -44.86
N GLN A 229 -31.45 -19.72 -44.37
CA GLN A 229 -31.94 -21.08 -44.62
C GLN A 229 -32.43 -21.28 -46.07
N GLU A 230 -33.02 -20.26 -46.70
CA GLU A 230 -33.47 -20.35 -48.10
C GLU A 230 -32.30 -20.38 -49.10
N ILE A 231 -31.21 -19.65 -48.82
CA ILE A 231 -29.99 -19.70 -49.65
C ILE A 231 -29.22 -21.01 -49.46
N ALA A 232 -29.25 -21.63 -48.28
CA ALA A 232 -28.65 -22.94 -48.04
C ALA A 232 -29.41 -24.10 -48.72
N LEU A 233 -30.73 -23.97 -48.89
CA LEU A 233 -31.55 -24.93 -49.64
C LEU A 233 -31.36 -24.82 -51.17
N ALA A 234 -31.06 -23.63 -51.69
CA ALA A 234 -30.75 -23.44 -53.12
C ALA A 234 -29.37 -24.00 -53.53
N ALA A 235 -28.37 -23.95 -52.63
CA ALA A 235 -27.02 -24.48 -52.91
C ALA A 235 -26.91 -26.03 -52.82
N GLY A 236 -27.92 -26.71 -52.27
CA GLY A 236 -27.94 -28.17 -52.13
C GLY A 236 -28.34 -28.94 -53.41
N VAL A 237 -28.92 -28.28 -54.41
CA VAL A 237 -29.43 -28.93 -55.62
C VAL A 237 -28.35 -29.10 -56.71
N GLU A 238 -27.27 -28.32 -56.66
CA GLU A 238 -26.24 -28.32 -57.71
C GLU A 238 -25.09 -29.34 -57.47
N GLN A 239 -25.01 -29.94 -56.28
CA GLN A 239 -23.96 -30.94 -55.94
C GLN A 239 -24.37 -32.40 -56.14
N GLN A 240 -25.61 -32.69 -56.56
CA GLN A 240 -26.06 -34.07 -56.83
C GLN A 240 -25.80 -34.57 -58.28
N ALA A 241 -25.27 -33.74 -59.18
CA ALA A 241 -25.03 -34.13 -60.57
C ALA A 241 -23.62 -34.67 -60.87
N ALA A 242 -22.69 -34.73 -59.89
CA ALA A 242 -21.27 -35.05 -60.15
C ALA A 242 -20.72 -36.29 -59.43
N ARG A 243 -21.55 -37.21 -58.94
CA ARG A 243 -21.08 -38.46 -58.29
C ARG A 243 -21.71 -39.71 -58.86
N SER A 244 -21.28 -40.06 -60.07
CA SER A 244 -21.50 -41.36 -60.70
C SER A 244 -20.16 -41.92 -61.21
N ALA A 245 -19.40 -42.61 -60.35
CA ALA A 245 -18.29 -43.46 -60.78
C ALA A 245 -18.09 -44.63 -59.77
N PRO A 246 -17.84 -45.87 -60.24
CA PRO A 246 -17.97 -47.09 -59.44
C PRO A 246 -16.73 -47.43 -58.58
N PRO A 247 -16.88 -48.31 -57.57
CA PRO A 247 -15.86 -48.58 -56.56
C PRO A 247 -14.85 -49.65 -57.04
N LYS A 248 -13.58 -49.48 -56.69
CA LYS A 248 -12.59 -50.56 -56.72
C LYS A 248 -12.45 -51.17 -55.34
N GLU A 249 -12.72 -52.47 -55.30
CA GLU A 249 -12.38 -53.39 -54.22
C GLU A 249 -10.89 -53.28 -53.86
N GLN A 250 -10.59 -53.22 -52.56
CA GLN A 250 -9.36 -53.79 -52.06
C GLN A 250 -9.56 -54.33 -50.65
N ARG A 251 -9.22 -55.61 -50.54
CA ARG A 251 -9.50 -56.59 -49.52
C ARG A 251 -8.18 -56.98 -48.88
N ILE A 252 -7.87 -56.52 -47.67
CA ILE A 252 -6.78 -57.07 -46.82
C ILE A 252 -7.17 -56.80 -45.34
N SER A 253 -7.75 -57.77 -44.64
CA SER A 253 -7.12 -58.74 -43.74
C SER A 253 -6.77 -58.23 -42.32
N ALA A 254 -7.56 -58.74 -41.37
CA ALA A 254 -7.28 -59.11 -39.98
C ALA A 254 -5.95 -58.71 -39.31
N SER A 255 -6.04 -58.17 -38.09
CA SER A 255 -5.63 -58.91 -36.87
C SER A 255 -5.94 -58.15 -35.57
N LYS A 256 -6.50 -58.93 -34.64
CA LYS A 256 -6.80 -58.72 -33.21
C LYS A 256 -5.63 -59.36 -32.42
N PRO A 257 -5.18 -58.86 -31.24
CA PRO A 257 -5.75 -59.29 -29.94
C PRO A 257 -5.79 -58.17 -28.87
N ALA A 258 -6.89 -58.06 -28.12
CA ALA A 258 -7.16 -58.68 -26.81
C ALA A 258 -6.47 -57.97 -25.62
N GLN A 259 -7.32 -57.38 -24.78
CA GLN A 259 -7.02 -56.89 -23.44
C GLN A 259 -6.56 -58.03 -22.52
N PRO A 260 -6.08 -57.70 -21.31
CA PRO A 260 -7.00 -57.92 -20.19
C PRO A 260 -7.15 -56.76 -19.22
N ARG A 261 -8.38 -56.75 -18.73
CA ARG A 261 -9.05 -56.00 -17.67
C ARG A 261 -8.46 -56.39 -16.30
N ALA A 262 -8.21 -55.43 -15.43
CA ALA A 262 -8.00 -55.66 -14.00
C ALA A 262 -8.99 -54.79 -13.20
N GLU A 263 -9.89 -55.50 -12.53
CA GLU A 263 -10.83 -55.04 -11.50
C GLU A 263 -10.07 -54.56 -10.25
N ALA A 264 -10.44 -53.37 -9.75
CA ALA A 264 -11.22 -53.17 -8.52
C ALA A 264 -10.41 -53.20 -7.22
N THR A 265 -10.32 -52.04 -6.55
CA THR A 265 -10.53 -51.95 -5.10
C THR A 265 -10.78 -50.49 -4.71
N ALA A 266 -12.03 -50.20 -4.32
CA ALA A 266 -12.39 -49.01 -3.58
C ALA A 266 -12.02 -49.20 -2.09
N PRO A 267 -11.88 -48.10 -1.33
CA PRO A 267 -12.69 -48.04 -0.12
C PRO A 267 -13.33 -46.67 0.15
N ARG A 268 -14.61 -46.78 0.54
CA ARG A 268 -15.28 -46.11 1.67
C ARG A 268 -15.30 -44.58 1.72
N GLY A 269 -16.51 -44.07 1.50
CA GLY A 269 -16.90 -42.71 1.81
C GLY A 269 -16.93 -42.41 3.30
N VAL A 270 -16.74 -41.13 3.60
CA VAL A 270 -17.14 -40.49 4.86
C VAL A 270 -18.16 -39.43 4.48
N VAL A 271 -19.42 -39.76 4.74
CA VAL A 271 -20.56 -38.85 4.71
C VAL A 271 -20.51 -38.09 6.04
N ASN A 272 -20.29 -36.77 5.98
CA ASN A 272 -20.54 -35.91 7.13
C ASN A 272 -21.94 -35.32 6.98
N ASP A 273 -22.91 -36.03 7.55
CA ASP A 273 -24.21 -35.48 7.95
C ASP A 273 -23.99 -34.53 9.11
N ASN A 274 -24.34 -33.25 8.94
CA ASN A 274 -24.53 -32.35 10.06
C ASN A 274 -25.77 -31.48 9.84
N THR A 275 -26.91 -32.16 9.87
CA THR A 275 -28.25 -31.58 9.95
C THR A 275 -28.97 -32.19 11.14
N GLY A 276 -29.34 -31.34 12.10
CA GLY A 276 -30.48 -31.62 12.99
C GLY A 276 -30.16 -31.72 14.48
N LEU A 277 -30.12 -30.58 15.16
CA LEU A 277 -30.67 -30.47 16.52
C LEU A 277 -31.67 -29.31 16.57
N ARG A 278 -32.94 -29.71 16.47
CA ARG A 278 -34.13 -28.92 16.79
C ARG A 278 -34.48 -29.11 18.27
N ALA A 279 -35.23 -28.13 18.78
CA ALA A 279 -35.96 -28.08 20.05
C ALA A 279 -35.08 -27.64 21.25
N ARG A 280 -35.50 -26.71 22.11
CA ARG A 280 -36.85 -26.54 22.70
C ARG A 280 -37.16 -25.09 23.12
N HIS A 281 -38.46 -24.80 23.10
CA HIS A 281 -39.15 -23.66 23.70
C HIS A 281 -38.80 -23.43 25.18
N LEU A 282 -38.56 -22.17 25.56
CA LEU A 282 -39.06 -21.62 26.83
C LEU A 282 -39.54 -20.18 26.58
N ALA A 283 -40.84 -19.99 26.79
CA ALA A 283 -41.51 -18.70 26.79
C ALA A 283 -41.09 -17.89 28.03
N ALA A 284 -40.61 -16.67 27.81
CA ALA A 284 -40.41 -15.68 28.87
C ALA A 284 -41.39 -14.52 28.67
N ARG A 285 -42.09 -14.21 29.77
CA ARG A 285 -43.20 -13.26 29.94
C ARG A 285 -42.87 -11.85 29.43
N PRO A 286 -43.84 -11.10 28.86
CA PRO A 286 -43.70 -9.67 28.67
C PRO A 286 -43.84 -8.95 30.02
N ALA A 287 -42.76 -8.34 30.49
CA ALA A 287 -42.78 -7.42 31.62
C ALA A 287 -43.26 -6.04 31.15
N SER A 288 -44.10 -5.44 31.98
CA SER A 288 -44.84 -4.21 31.82
C SER A 288 -43.96 -3.01 31.45
N ARG A 289 -44.41 -2.28 30.44
CA ARG A 289 -43.86 -1.03 29.93
C ARG A 289 -44.28 0.13 30.87
N PRO A 290 -43.38 0.83 31.57
CA PRO A 290 -43.76 2.04 32.30
C PRO A 290 -44.01 3.19 31.32
N ALA A 291 -45.04 3.98 31.62
CA ALA A 291 -45.49 5.13 30.84
C ALA A 291 -44.36 6.13 30.62
N SER A 292 -44.10 6.45 29.35
CA SER A 292 -43.13 7.46 28.94
C SER A 292 -43.72 8.85 29.13
N VAL A 293 -43.06 9.67 29.94
CA VAL A 293 -43.34 11.09 30.14
C VAL A 293 -43.08 11.84 28.82
N PRO A 294 -43.93 12.80 28.39
CA PRO A 294 -43.71 13.56 27.16
C PRO A 294 -42.45 14.42 27.24
N LEU A 295 -41.55 14.25 26.29
CA LEU A 295 -40.35 15.07 26.12
C LEU A 295 -40.74 16.41 25.44
N PRO A 296 -40.24 17.57 25.91
CA PRO A 296 -40.50 18.85 25.26
C PRO A 296 -39.92 18.92 23.83
N PRO A 297 -40.55 19.67 22.91
CA PRO A 297 -40.10 19.76 21.53
C PRO A 297 -38.73 20.46 21.42
N PRO A 298 -37.85 20.01 20.51
CA PRO A 298 -36.55 20.61 20.31
C PRO A 298 -36.67 22.03 19.72
N PRO A 299 -35.76 22.96 20.09
CA PRO A 299 -35.74 24.31 19.55
C PRO A 299 -35.42 24.31 18.05
N ALA A 300 -36.07 25.22 17.31
CA ALA A 300 -35.96 25.35 15.86
C ALA A 300 -34.50 25.55 15.40
N PRO A 301 -34.08 24.91 14.29
CA PRO A 301 -32.73 25.04 13.76
C PRO A 301 -32.48 26.47 13.23
N ALA A 302 -31.32 27.03 13.57
CA ALA A 302 -30.86 28.32 13.10
C ALA A 302 -30.69 28.33 11.56
N PRO A 303 -30.96 29.47 10.89
CA PRO A 303 -30.86 29.56 9.44
C PRO A 303 -29.40 29.44 8.97
N PRO A 304 -29.14 28.74 7.84
CA PRO A 304 -27.79 28.56 7.32
C PRO A 304 -27.21 29.89 6.79
N PRO A 305 -25.90 30.13 6.96
CA PRO A 305 -25.25 31.34 6.47
C PRO A 305 -25.26 31.39 4.94
N ARG A 306 -25.58 32.56 4.39
CA ARG A 306 -25.54 32.85 2.95
C ARG A 306 -24.10 33.03 2.51
N ILE A 307 -23.61 32.11 1.67
CA ILE A 307 -22.32 32.23 0.98
C ILE A 307 -22.51 33.20 -0.19
N VAL A 308 -21.85 34.37 -0.11
CA VAL A 308 -21.75 35.32 -1.21
C VAL A 308 -20.53 34.93 -2.04
N VAL A 309 -20.76 34.40 -3.24
CA VAL A 309 -19.71 34.13 -4.23
C VAL A 309 -19.41 35.45 -4.93
N LEU A 310 -18.24 36.03 -4.66
CA LEU A 310 -17.66 37.10 -5.47
C LEU A 310 -16.83 36.48 -6.59
N ASP A 311 -17.28 36.63 -7.83
CA ASP A 311 -16.53 36.27 -9.02
C ASP A 311 -15.33 37.21 -9.18
N SER A 312 -14.13 36.64 -9.09
CA SER A 312 -12.88 37.32 -9.44
C SER A 312 -12.54 37.03 -10.90
N PRO A 313 -12.31 38.04 -11.76
CA PRO A 313 -12.02 37.84 -13.17
C PRO A 313 -10.62 37.22 -13.38
N ALA A 314 -10.55 36.23 -14.27
CA ALA A 314 -9.33 35.51 -14.61
C ALA A 314 -8.28 36.41 -15.29
N PRO A 315 -6.98 36.27 -14.97
CA PRO A 315 -5.93 37.02 -15.64
C PRO A 315 -5.74 36.56 -17.10
N ALA A 316 -5.63 37.52 -18.00
CA ALA A 316 -5.39 37.31 -19.42
C ALA A 316 -4.05 36.60 -19.68
N ARG A 317 -4.08 35.54 -20.50
CA ARG A 317 -2.86 34.87 -20.98
C ARG A 317 -2.16 35.73 -22.04
N PRO A 318 -0.83 35.87 -21.98
CA PRO A 318 -0.06 36.47 -23.07
C PRO A 318 0.07 35.48 -24.25
N ASP A 319 -0.18 35.98 -25.45
CA ASP A 319 0.00 35.29 -26.73
C ASP A 319 1.47 34.89 -26.94
N MET A 320 1.70 33.62 -27.26
CA MET A 320 2.99 33.12 -27.69
C MET A 320 3.00 32.95 -29.21
N PRO A 321 3.99 33.52 -29.92
CA PRO A 321 4.12 33.35 -31.37
C PRO A 321 4.67 31.96 -31.73
N ALA A 322 4.17 31.45 -32.86
CA ALA A 322 4.52 30.17 -33.45
C ALA A 322 6.01 30.07 -33.82
N PRO A 323 6.68 28.91 -33.62
CA PRO A 323 7.98 28.67 -34.20
C PRO A 323 7.86 28.03 -35.59
N ASP A 324 8.52 28.69 -36.54
CA ASP A 324 8.71 28.29 -37.93
C ASP A 324 9.44 26.96 -38.10
N MET A 325 8.99 26.22 -39.11
CA MET A 325 9.71 25.10 -39.71
C MET A 325 10.95 25.61 -40.47
N GLN A 326 12.14 25.05 -40.19
CA GLN A 326 13.14 24.76 -41.23
C GLN A 326 14.30 23.87 -40.73
N GLN A 327 14.51 22.75 -41.44
CA GLN A 327 15.77 22.09 -41.84
C GLN A 327 16.97 22.09 -40.86
N THR A 328 17.64 20.96 -40.65
CA THR A 328 18.65 20.48 -41.62
C THR A 328 19.07 19.02 -41.38
N SER A 329 19.41 18.39 -42.49
CA SER A 329 20.00 17.07 -42.65
C SER A 329 21.37 16.92 -41.96
N GLY A 330 21.59 15.78 -41.31
CA GLY A 330 22.91 15.35 -40.84
C GLY A 330 23.10 13.85 -41.08
N ARG A 331 23.99 13.53 -42.02
CA ARG A 331 24.47 12.20 -42.40
C ARG A 331 24.79 11.29 -41.20
N GLY A 332 24.32 10.05 -41.25
CA GLY A 332 24.77 8.99 -40.36
C GLY A 332 24.26 7.63 -40.83
N GLY A 333 24.95 7.04 -41.79
CA GLY A 333 24.53 5.80 -42.45
C GLY A 333 24.46 4.61 -41.50
N TRP A 334 23.26 4.04 -41.36
CA TRP A 334 23.07 2.69 -40.82
C TRP A 334 22.27 1.88 -41.83
N LYS A 335 22.83 0.71 -42.13
CA LYS A 335 22.50 -0.19 -43.23
C LYS A 335 20.99 -0.44 -43.34
N SER A 336 20.52 -0.34 -44.57
CA SER A 336 19.19 -0.71 -45.04
C SER A 336 18.92 -2.20 -44.82
N VAL A 337 18.46 -2.54 -43.62
CA VAL A 337 17.69 -3.78 -43.42
C VAL A 337 16.29 -3.50 -43.95
N ARG A 338 16.00 -4.04 -45.13
CA ARG A 338 14.68 -4.06 -45.75
C ARG A 338 13.68 -4.59 -44.71
N ARG A 339 12.94 -3.67 -44.07
CA ARG A 339 11.75 -4.03 -43.27
C ARG A 339 10.61 -4.16 -44.25
N ASP A 340 9.99 -5.34 -44.27
CA ASP A 340 8.79 -5.62 -45.04
C ASP A 340 7.71 -4.55 -44.76
N PRO A 341 7.17 -3.89 -45.81
CA PRO A 341 6.09 -2.90 -45.64
C PRO A 341 4.82 -3.52 -45.02
N ALA A 342 4.62 -4.83 -45.14
CA ALA A 342 3.51 -5.56 -44.51
C ALA A 342 3.59 -5.59 -42.97
N LYS A 343 4.78 -5.52 -42.36
CA LYS A 343 4.92 -5.47 -40.90
C LYS A 343 4.68 -4.08 -40.32
N ILE A 344 4.88 -3.03 -41.12
CA ILE A 344 4.67 -1.64 -40.69
C ILE A 344 3.17 -1.31 -40.63
N ALA A 345 2.35 -1.87 -41.53
CA ALA A 345 0.89 -1.72 -41.50
C ALA A 345 0.20 -2.47 -40.35
N ALA A 346 0.83 -3.52 -39.79
CA ALA A 346 0.28 -4.29 -38.68
C ALA A 346 0.64 -3.73 -37.29
N GLN A 347 1.70 -2.91 -37.18
CA GLN A 347 2.13 -2.30 -35.92
C GLN A 347 1.43 -0.97 -35.60
N SER A 348 0.69 -0.37 -36.54
CA SER A 348 -0.08 0.87 -36.31
C SER A 348 -1.46 0.68 -35.66
N ARG A 349 -1.86 -0.56 -35.34
CA ARG A 349 -3.15 -0.87 -34.67
C ARG A 349 -3.05 -1.04 -33.15
N ALA A 350 -1.87 -0.84 -32.55
CA ALA A 350 -1.77 -0.67 -31.11
C ALA A 350 -2.15 0.78 -30.78
N LYS A 351 -3.35 0.95 -30.22
CA LYS A 351 -3.94 2.21 -29.75
C LYS A 351 -2.91 3.04 -28.98
N SER A 352 -2.25 3.96 -29.66
CA SER A 352 -1.72 5.17 -29.05
C SER A 352 -2.93 5.89 -28.50
N VAL A 353 -3.15 5.82 -27.19
CA VAL A 353 -3.94 6.85 -26.50
C VAL A 353 -3.33 8.16 -26.98
N ASN A 354 -4.12 8.93 -27.71
CA ASN A 354 -3.62 10.12 -28.37
C ASN A 354 -3.06 11.03 -27.29
N ARG A 355 -2.00 11.79 -27.58
CA ARG A 355 -1.42 12.69 -26.58
C ARG A 355 -2.48 13.68 -26.06
N ALA A 356 -3.45 14.03 -26.90
CA ALA A 356 -4.66 14.75 -26.52
C ALA A 356 -5.50 14.00 -25.48
N ASP A 357 -5.87 12.74 -25.73
CA ASP A 357 -6.64 11.91 -24.78
C ASP A 357 -5.93 11.76 -23.42
N ALA A 358 -4.60 11.69 -23.40
CA ALA A 358 -3.84 11.63 -22.16
C ALA A 358 -3.90 12.94 -21.36
N VAL A 359 -3.94 14.09 -22.05
CA VAL A 359 -4.11 15.41 -21.43
C VAL A 359 -5.55 15.57 -20.92
N ASP A 360 -6.54 15.14 -21.69
CA ASP A 360 -7.96 15.20 -21.30
C ASP A 360 -8.23 14.30 -20.10
N LEU A 361 -7.64 13.11 -20.04
CA LEU A 361 -7.78 12.19 -18.90
C LEU A 361 -7.08 12.74 -17.65
N ALA A 362 -5.94 13.43 -17.80
CA ALA A 362 -5.27 14.11 -16.69
C ALA A 362 -6.10 15.30 -16.16
N GLN A 363 -6.68 16.10 -17.05
CA GLN A 363 -7.56 17.22 -16.66
C GLN A 363 -8.85 16.73 -15.99
N ALA A 364 -9.46 15.66 -16.53
CA ALA A 364 -10.64 15.03 -15.92
C ALA A 364 -10.34 14.45 -14.54
N ALA A 365 -9.17 13.83 -14.35
CA ALA A 365 -8.74 13.35 -13.04
C ALA A 365 -8.55 14.49 -12.03
N GLN A 366 -7.99 15.62 -12.47
CA GLN A 366 -7.79 16.79 -11.61
C GLN A 366 -9.11 17.45 -11.22
N ALA A 367 -10.05 17.60 -12.16
CA ALA A 367 -11.40 18.09 -11.88
C ALA A 367 -12.17 17.16 -10.92
N ALA A 368 -12.00 15.84 -11.05
CA ALA A 368 -12.61 14.87 -10.13
C ALA A 368 -12.04 14.96 -8.71
N ILE A 369 -10.73 15.23 -8.57
CA ILE A 369 -10.09 15.48 -7.27
C ILE A 369 -10.63 16.78 -6.65
N GLU A 370 -10.77 17.85 -7.43
CA GLU A 370 -11.33 19.12 -6.97
C GLU A 370 -12.79 19.00 -6.53
N GLN A 371 -13.62 18.28 -7.30
CA GLN A 371 -15.00 17.98 -6.92
C GLN A 371 -15.08 17.10 -5.67
N PHE A 372 -14.18 16.13 -5.52
CA PHE A 372 -14.10 15.29 -4.34
C PHE A 372 -13.75 16.09 -3.08
N ILE A 373 -12.80 17.04 -3.19
CA ILE A 373 -12.44 17.97 -2.12
C ILE A 373 -13.62 18.88 -1.78
N ALA A 374 -14.31 19.42 -2.79
CA ALA A 374 -15.48 20.28 -2.60
C ALA A 374 -16.68 19.55 -1.96
N GLN A 375 -16.98 18.32 -2.39
CA GLN A 375 -18.12 17.54 -1.89
C GLN A 375 -17.92 16.99 -0.47
N ARG A 376 -16.68 16.64 -0.10
CA ARG A 376 -16.40 16.11 1.24
C ARG A 376 -16.46 17.18 2.33
N GLY A 377 -16.72 18.44 1.99
CA GLY A 377 -16.65 19.53 2.96
C GLY A 377 -15.27 19.58 3.62
N VAL A 378 -14.24 19.02 2.96
CA VAL A 378 -12.87 19.44 3.18
C VAL A 378 -12.85 20.84 2.58
N THR A 379 -13.45 21.79 3.31
CA THR A 379 -13.02 23.17 3.26
C THR A 379 -11.52 23.07 3.11
N ARG A 380 -10.93 23.73 2.10
CA ARG A 380 -9.50 23.99 2.12
C ARG A 380 -9.27 24.46 3.56
N SER A 381 -8.73 23.59 4.40
CA SER A 381 -8.30 23.95 5.74
C SER A 381 -7.42 25.11 5.39
N GLU A 382 -7.84 26.33 5.76
CA GLU A 382 -7.10 27.56 5.50
C GLU A 382 -5.66 27.13 5.68
N VAL A 383 -4.93 27.05 4.57
CA VAL A 383 -3.60 26.46 4.57
C VAL A 383 -2.87 27.40 5.48
N GLY A 384 -2.75 27.01 6.76
CA GLY A 384 -2.51 27.97 7.83
C GLY A 384 -1.27 28.74 7.42
N GLY A 385 -1.20 30.04 7.73
CA GLY A 385 -0.05 30.87 7.30
C GLY A 385 1.29 30.15 7.49
N THR A 386 1.39 29.32 8.52
CA THR A 386 2.46 28.36 8.80
C THR A 386 2.79 27.40 7.63
N GLN A 387 1.84 26.70 7.00
CA GLN A 387 2.12 25.75 5.91
C GLN A 387 2.57 26.44 4.62
N ALA A 388 2.00 27.61 4.30
CA ALA A 388 2.48 28.44 3.19
C ALA A 388 3.93 28.89 3.42
N LEU A 389 4.25 29.25 4.66
CA LEU A 389 5.58 29.67 5.09
C LEU A 389 6.59 28.51 5.07
N VAL A 390 6.21 27.31 5.53
CA VAL A 390 7.01 26.09 5.42
C VAL A 390 7.33 25.78 3.96
N THR A 391 6.35 25.87 3.07
CA THR A 391 6.55 25.63 1.63
C THR A 391 7.52 26.63 1.02
N ARG A 392 7.45 27.92 1.42
CA ARG A 392 8.40 28.96 0.96
C ARG A 392 9.81 28.76 1.53
N LEU A 393 9.94 28.27 2.77
CA LEU A 393 11.23 27.91 3.33
C LEU A 393 11.84 26.72 2.57
N GLN A 394 11.03 25.69 2.28
CA GLN A 394 11.49 24.52 1.52
C GLN A 394 11.91 24.88 0.09
N SER A 395 11.18 25.79 -0.59
CA SER A 395 11.57 26.26 -1.93
C SER A 395 12.87 27.08 -1.94
N ARG A 396 13.26 27.64 -0.79
CA ARG A 396 14.57 28.30 -0.58
C ARG A 396 15.68 27.34 -0.13
N GLY A 397 15.39 26.04 -0.05
CA GLY A 397 16.37 25.00 0.27
C GLY A 397 16.50 24.65 1.75
N TYR A 398 15.63 25.17 2.62
CA TYR A 398 15.63 24.79 4.04
C TYR A 398 14.87 23.47 4.25
N ILE A 399 15.39 22.60 5.12
CA ILE A 399 14.69 21.40 5.57
C ILE A 399 13.93 21.75 6.85
N VAL A 400 12.61 21.86 6.75
CA VAL A 400 11.73 22.18 7.89
C VAL A 400 10.96 20.92 8.30
N VAL A 401 11.08 20.51 9.57
CA VAL A 401 10.41 19.35 10.15
C VAL A 401 9.64 19.79 11.39
N SER A 402 8.38 19.38 11.54
CA SER A 402 7.64 19.57 12.80
C SER A 402 8.10 18.53 13.83
N GLU A 403 8.44 18.99 15.05
CA GLU A 403 8.84 18.13 16.16
C GLU A 403 8.05 18.53 17.41
N GLY A 404 6.94 17.83 17.66
CA GLY A 404 6.03 18.14 18.76
C GLY A 404 5.25 19.44 18.50
N GLU A 405 5.32 20.37 19.45
CA GLU A 405 4.71 21.71 19.33
C GLU A 405 5.61 22.72 18.59
N GLY A 406 6.85 22.34 18.27
CA GLY A 406 7.83 23.21 17.63
C GLY A 406 8.29 22.74 16.23
N TRP A 407 9.26 23.46 15.70
CA TRP A 407 9.84 23.26 14.36
C TRP A 407 11.36 23.14 14.42
N VAL A 408 11.91 22.26 13.60
CA VAL A 408 13.36 22.11 13.41
C VAL A 408 13.72 22.46 11.97
N ILE A 409 14.64 23.40 11.80
CA ILE A 409 15.10 23.90 10.51
C ILE A 409 16.58 23.55 10.34
N ASP A 410 16.90 22.83 9.26
CA ASP A 410 18.24 22.34 8.89
C ASP A 410 18.98 21.57 10.01
N GLN A 411 18.21 20.93 10.91
CA GLN A 411 18.72 20.23 12.11
C GLN A 411 19.48 21.13 13.11
N ARG A 412 19.54 22.45 12.86
CA ARG A 412 20.34 23.41 13.65
C ARG A 412 19.49 24.37 14.44
N HIS A 413 18.36 24.80 13.88
CA HIS A 413 17.49 25.78 14.51
C HIS A 413 16.25 25.08 15.04
N ARG A 414 16.10 25.07 16.36
CA ARG A 414 14.89 24.62 17.05
C ARG A 414 14.06 25.84 17.40
N VAL A 415 12.81 25.82 16.98
CA VAL A 415 11.87 26.93 17.10
C VAL A 415 10.67 26.40 17.87
N ALA A 416 10.27 27.08 18.95
CA ALA A 416 9.31 26.52 19.90
C ALA A 416 7.86 26.57 19.43
N ASP A 417 7.50 27.55 18.60
CA ASP A 417 6.13 27.82 18.18
C ASP A 417 6.06 28.39 16.75
N ASP A 418 4.84 28.48 16.21
CA ASP A 418 4.59 29.03 14.87
C ASP A 418 5.03 30.49 14.75
N LYS A 419 4.91 31.28 15.83
CA LYS A 419 5.32 32.69 15.84
C LYS A 419 6.82 32.85 15.66
N ALA A 420 7.63 32.03 16.33
CA ALA A 420 9.06 32.03 16.13
C ALA A 420 9.46 31.47 14.74
N LEU A 421 8.65 30.60 14.14
CA LEU A 421 8.86 30.15 12.76
C LEU A 421 8.64 31.30 11.76
N MET A 422 7.58 32.10 11.97
CA MET A 422 7.35 33.32 11.18
C MET A 422 8.48 34.33 11.35
N ALA A 423 8.96 34.55 12.58
CA ALA A 423 10.10 35.45 12.83
C ALA A 423 11.38 34.96 12.14
N PHE A 424 11.63 33.64 12.14
CA PHE A 424 12.76 33.05 11.42
C PHE A 424 12.65 33.28 9.91
N ALA A 425 11.48 33.06 9.31
CA ALA A 425 11.25 33.30 7.89
C ALA A 425 11.37 34.79 7.52
N ALA A 426 10.83 35.70 8.35
CA ALA A 426 10.95 37.14 8.16
C ALA A 426 12.43 37.58 8.21
N ALA A 427 13.23 37.06 9.14
CA ALA A 427 14.67 37.32 9.22
C ALA A 427 15.45 36.82 7.98
N ARG A 428 14.87 35.88 7.22
CA ARG A 428 15.41 35.37 5.94
C ARG A 428 14.77 36.05 4.71
N GLY A 429 13.96 37.09 4.90
CA GLY A 429 13.32 37.83 3.82
C GLY A 429 12.14 37.08 3.17
N ILE A 430 11.52 36.15 3.89
CA ILE A 430 10.36 35.38 3.42
C ILE A 430 9.13 35.88 4.20
N ASN A 431 8.48 36.93 3.66
CA ASN A 431 7.25 37.47 4.23
C ASN A 431 6.03 36.83 3.56
N LEU A 432 4.96 36.53 4.31
CA LEU A 432 3.73 35.96 3.77
C LEU A 432 3.00 36.94 2.85
N ASP A 433 2.97 38.22 3.21
CA ASP A 433 2.19 39.27 2.56
C ASP A 433 2.73 39.75 1.20
N ALA A 434 3.99 39.45 0.87
CA ALA A 434 4.65 39.98 -0.33
C ALA A 434 4.21 39.32 -1.66
N ALA A 435 3.13 38.53 -1.67
CA ALA A 435 2.65 37.83 -2.86
C ALA A 435 1.12 37.79 -3.00
N ALA A 436 0.41 38.73 -2.34
CA ALA A 436 -0.99 39.00 -2.63
C ALA A 436 -1.12 40.01 -3.76
#